data_AF-A0A3C1B4X1-F1
#
_entry.id   AF-A0A3C1B4X1-F1
#
_cell.length_a   1.000
_cell.length_b   1.000
_cell.length_c   1.000
_cell.angle_alpha   90.00
_cell.angle_beta   90.00
_cell.angle_gamma   90.00
#
_symmetry.space_group_name_H-M   'P 1'
#
loop_
_entity.id
_entity.type
_entity.pdbx_description
1 polymer ?
#
loop_
_entity_poly.entity_id
_entity_poly.type
_entity_poly.pdbx_seq_one_letter_code
_entity_poly.pdbx_strand_id
1 'polypeptide(L)'
;TNILDIRDYGAIGDGETPNYDAFSAADGAAAGRRLLVPEGQFYIEKGLTLRSKLLFRGTVKLPVSAPFVLQNNFDFTTYIDAFGEEELAFEKAFQALLNSGDYDALDLGGRTIGVNAPIDLQKAVSTRQGYAVRRVIRNGEFYARHNTAWENDIVISRGTYAPSNPKTLYNVNNIANIQAGSPVEGNGVGREIYATSVDINSGEATLTEALYDAEGTQDFTFTRFKYMLDFSSFDQLVNGNTFRAINGAIDRIEAVDTSLSDLDRERFFQIQFQGNNSNNITTQSANHLRLTHHQNSAATLWTIDTAQRLPF
;
A
#
# COMPACT_ATOMS: atom_id res chain seq x y z
N THR A 1 -2.48 5.11 -42.40
CA THR A 1 -1.51 5.44 -41.33
C THR A 1 -1.93 4.71 -40.07
N ASN A 2 -1.01 4.01 -39.37
CA ASN A 2 -1.35 3.20 -38.18
C ASN A 2 -1.30 3.99 -36.86
N ILE A 3 -1.38 5.33 -36.95
CA ILE A 3 -1.21 6.29 -35.85
C ILE A 3 -2.29 7.36 -36.02
N LEU A 4 -2.90 7.80 -34.91
CA LEU A 4 -3.73 9.00 -34.83
C LEU A 4 -3.04 10.01 -33.91
N ASP A 5 -3.00 11.27 -34.31
CA ASP A 5 -2.52 12.34 -33.45
C ASP A 5 -3.67 12.83 -32.56
N ILE A 6 -3.45 12.98 -31.25
CA ILE A 6 -4.45 13.53 -30.33
C ILE A 6 -4.82 14.99 -30.67
N ARG A 7 -3.97 15.73 -31.37
CA ARG A 7 -4.26 17.09 -31.83
C ARG A 7 -5.36 17.14 -32.89
N ASP A 8 -5.52 16.07 -33.67
CA ASP A 8 -6.64 15.94 -34.61
C ASP A 8 -8.00 15.89 -33.89
N TYR A 9 -7.97 15.65 -32.58
CA TYR A 9 -9.12 15.60 -31.68
C TYR A 9 -9.19 16.82 -30.74
N GLY A 10 -8.41 17.87 -31.03
CA GLY A 10 -8.46 19.13 -30.30
C GLY A 10 -7.53 19.23 -29.09
N ALA A 11 -6.57 18.31 -28.92
CA ALA A 11 -5.62 18.39 -27.83
C ALA A 11 -4.66 19.59 -27.99
N ILE A 12 -4.41 20.33 -26.92
CA ILE A 12 -3.49 21.47 -26.84
C ILE A 12 -2.41 21.18 -25.79
N GLY A 13 -1.15 21.16 -26.21
CA GLY A 13 0.01 20.78 -25.41
C GLY A 13 0.69 21.95 -24.67
N ASP A 14 -0.09 22.84 -24.07
CA ASP A 14 0.38 24.06 -23.38
C ASP A 14 0.58 23.90 -21.85
N GLY A 15 0.30 22.72 -21.31
CA GLY A 15 0.43 22.39 -19.88
C GLY A 15 -0.75 22.82 -19.00
N GLU A 16 -1.77 23.48 -19.57
CA GLU A 16 -2.84 24.14 -18.82
C GLU A 16 -4.24 23.85 -19.39
N THR A 17 -4.38 23.75 -20.70
CA THR A 17 -5.67 23.44 -21.34
C THR A 17 -6.11 22.02 -20.95
N PRO A 18 -7.37 21.82 -20.49
CA PRO A 18 -7.91 20.49 -20.22
C PRO A 18 -8.00 19.64 -21.49
N ASN A 19 -7.39 18.45 -21.48
CA ASN A 19 -7.27 17.58 -22.65
C ASN A 19 -8.02 16.25 -22.53
N TYR A 20 -8.74 15.97 -21.44
CA TYR A 20 -9.41 14.68 -21.26
C TYR A 20 -10.30 14.30 -22.45
N ASP A 21 -11.14 15.22 -22.92
CA ASP A 21 -12.11 14.94 -23.98
C ASP A 21 -11.41 14.61 -25.31
N ALA A 22 -10.31 15.30 -25.62
CA ALA A 22 -9.50 15.04 -26.81
C ALA A 22 -8.85 13.64 -26.77
N PHE A 23 -8.27 13.26 -25.63
CA PHE A 23 -7.70 11.92 -25.44
C PHE A 23 -8.76 10.83 -25.52
N SER A 24 -9.92 11.03 -24.88
CA SER A 24 -11.02 10.07 -24.91
C SER A 24 -11.61 9.90 -26.31
N ALA A 25 -11.75 10.99 -27.07
CA ALA A 25 -12.24 10.95 -28.44
C ALA A 25 -11.26 10.24 -29.38
N ALA A 26 -9.96 10.51 -29.23
CA ALA A 26 -8.91 9.83 -29.97
C ALA A 26 -8.89 8.31 -29.68
N ASP A 27 -9.00 7.91 -28.40
CA ASP A 27 -9.07 6.49 -28.00
C ASP A 27 -10.28 5.77 -28.60
N GLY A 28 -11.45 6.41 -28.57
CA GLY A 28 -12.67 5.87 -29.20
C GLY A 28 -12.54 5.70 -30.71
N ALA A 29 -11.80 6.58 -31.37
CA ALA A 29 -11.59 6.53 -32.82
C ALA A 29 -10.41 5.64 -33.24
N ALA A 30 -9.53 5.24 -32.33
CA ALA A 30 -8.29 4.55 -32.66
C ALA A 30 -8.52 3.26 -33.46
N ALA A 31 -9.58 2.50 -33.16
CA ALA A 31 -9.94 1.27 -33.87
C ALA A 31 -8.73 0.30 -34.08
N GLY A 32 -7.90 0.14 -33.04
CA GLY A 32 -6.70 -0.70 -33.05
C GLY A 32 -5.40 0.00 -33.48
N ARG A 33 -5.47 1.26 -33.93
CA ARG A 33 -4.31 2.10 -34.22
C ARG A 33 -3.68 2.64 -32.93
N ARG A 34 -2.44 3.15 -33.03
CA ARG A 34 -1.76 3.80 -31.90
C ARG A 34 -2.15 5.28 -31.80
N LEU A 35 -2.15 5.82 -30.58
CA LEU A 35 -2.28 7.25 -30.35
C LEU A 35 -0.90 7.89 -30.22
N LEU A 36 -0.62 8.90 -31.03
CA LEU A 36 0.55 9.76 -30.88
C LEU A 36 0.19 10.91 -29.94
N VAL A 37 0.99 11.05 -28.88
CA VAL A 37 1.05 12.26 -28.06
C VAL A 37 2.25 13.06 -28.56
N PRO A 38 2.04 14.08 -29.42
CA PRO A 38 3.13 14.84 -30.02
C PRO A 38 3.85 15.71 -28.97
N GLU A 39 4.87 16.46 -29.36
CA GLU A 39 5.59 17.36 -28.45
C GLU A 39 4.65 18.36 -27.75
N GLY A 40 4.99 18.75 -26.52
CA GLY A 40 4.16 19.59 -25.65
C GLY A 40 3.83 18.90 -24.33
N GLN A 41 3.17 19.63 -23.43
CA GLN A 41 2.68 19.09 -22.16
C GLN A 41 1.16 19.11 -22.15
N PHE A 42 0.51 17.98 -21.97
CA PHE A 42 -0.95 17.89 -22.04
C PHE A 42 -1.53 17.74 -20.64
N TYR A 43 -2.25 18.76 -20.17
CA TYR A 43 -2.95 18.69 -18.89
C TYR A 43 -4.22 17.86 -19.01
N ILE A 44 -4.32 16.77 -18.25
CA ILE A 44 -5.50 15.92 -18.16
C ILE A 44 -6.06 16.09 -16.74
N GLU A 45 -7.21 16.76 -16.67
CA GLU A 45 -7.74 17.34 -15.44
C GLU A 45 -8.39 16.33 -14.49
N LYS A 46 -8.61 15.09 -14.93
CA LYS A 46 -9.27 14.01 -14.18
C LYS A 46 -8.76 12.63 -14.59
N GLY A 47 -9.17 11.60 -13.86
CA GLY A 47 -8.74 10.22 -14.13
C GLY A 47 -9.09 9.76 -15.54
N LEU A 48 -8.13 9.18 -16.25
CA LEU A 48 -8.24 8.77 -17.64
C LEU A 48 -7.82 7.31 -17.81
N THR A 49 -8.65 6.54 -18.52
CA THR A 49 -8.37 5.16 -18.92
C THR A 49 -8.35 5.09 -20.43
N LEU A 50 -7.28 4.55 -20.99
CA LEU A 50 -7.08 4.43 -22.44
C LEU A 50 -6.88 2.97 -22.82
N ARG A 51 -7.53 2.57 -23.91
CA ARG A 51 -7.40 1.22 -24.48
C ARG A 51 -6.31 1.16 -25.54
N SER A 52 -6.05 2.27 -26.21
CA SER A 52 -5.12 2.33 -27.33
C SER A 52 -3.70 2.40 -26.83
N LYS A 53 -2.76 1.81 -27.59
CA LYS A 53 -1.34 1.97 -27.32
C LYS A 53 -0.91 3.40 -27.61
N LEU A 54 -0.16 4.01 -26.71
CA LEU A 54 0.34 5.36 -26.85
C LEU A 54 1.78 5.36 -27.35
N LEU A 55 2.11 6.41 -28.08
CA LEU A 55 3.45 6.78 -28.50
C LEU A 55 3.70 8.22 -28.03
N PHE A 56 4.53 8.39 -27.02
CA PHE A 56 4.84 9.70 -26.47
C PHE A 56 6.02 10.35 -27.20
N ARG A 57 5.83 11.62 -27.56
CA ARG A 57 6.87 12.59 -27.95
C ARG A 57 6.85 13.80 -27.02
N GLY A 58 5.69 14.13 -26.47
CA GLY A 58 5.50 15.06 -25.35
C GLY A 58 5.15 14.33 -24.06
N THR A 59 4.69 15.08 -23.06
CA THR A 59 4.36 14.57 -21.71
C THR A 59 2.92 14.88 -21.32
N VAL A 60 2.43 14.22 -20.28
CA VAL A 60 1.14 14.49 -19.65
C VAL A 60 1.33 15.00 -18.22
N LYS A 61 0.40 15.85 -17.79
CA LYS A 61 0.32 16.39 -16.43
C LYS A 61 -1.06 16.08 -15.87
N LEU A 62 -1.12 15.42 -14.72
CA LEU A 62 -2.37 15.04 -14.07
C LEU A 62 -2.33 15.40 -12.58
N PRO A 63 -3.48 15.74 -11.96
CA PRO A 63 -3.58 15.79 -10.50
C PRO A 63 -3.13 14.48 -9.86
N VAL A 64 -2.53 14.53 -8.66
CA VAL A 64 -2.04 13.33 -7.95
C VAL A 64 -3.15 12.28 -7.81
N SER A 65 -4.37 12.70 -7.47
CA SER A 65 -5.53 11.81 -7.28
C SER A 65 -6.13 11.24 -8.57
N ALA A 66 -5.75 11.74 -9.75
CA ALA A 66 -6.29 11.30 -11.03
C ALA A 66 -5.54 10.07 -11.56
N PRO A 67 -6.18 8.87 -11.59
CA PRO A 67 -5.55 7.67 -12.15
C PRO A 67 -5.32 7.80 -13.66
N PHE A 68 -4.16 7.34 -14.13
CA PHE A 68 -3.82 7.26 -15.54
C PHE A 68 -3.61 5.80 -15.93
N VAL A 69 -4.64 5.15 -16.46
CA VAL A 69 -4.68 3.70 -16.70
C VAL A 69 -4.53 3.37 -18.18
N LEU A 70 -3.49 2.59 -18.53
CA LEU A 70 -3.19 2.19 -19.90
C LEU A 70 -3.48 0.69 -20.11
N GLN A 71 -4.70 0.33 -20.55
CA GLN A 71 -5.20 -1.06 -20.55
C GLN A 71 -4.53 -2.02 -21.55
N ASN A 72 -3.85 -1.52 -22.58
CA ASN A 72 -3.09 -2.38 -23.52
C ASN A 72 -1.61 -1.96 -23.62
N ASN A 73 -1.16 -1.10 -22.70
CA ASN A 73 0.18 -0.53 -22.70
C ASN A 73 0.67 -0.24 -21.26
N PHE A 74 0.38 -1.17 -20.34
CA PHE A 74 0.83 -1.08 -18.96
C PHE A 74 2.24 -1.64 -18.80
N ASP A 75 3.23 -0.81 -19.09
CA ASP A 75 4.64 -1.08 -18.87
C ASP A 75 5.32 0.18 -18.32
N PHE A 76 6.33 0.01 -17.47
CA PHE A 76 6.94 1.15 -16.77
C PHE A 76 7.63 2.14 -17.72
N THR A 77 8.14 1.69 -18.88
CA THR A 77 8.78 2.59 -19.85
C THR A 77 7.78 3.56 -20.46
N THR A 78 6.56 3.10 -20.80
CA THR A 78 5.50 3.99 -21.27
C THR A 78 5.14 5.06 -20.22
N TYR A 79 5.14 4.74 -18.93
CA TYR A 79 4.91 5.73 -17.88
C TYR A 79 6.07 6.73 -17.77
N ILE A 80 7.32 6.29 -17.89
CA ILE A 80 8.48 7.19 -17.96
C ILE A 80 8.33 8.13 -19.15
N ASP A 81 8.01 7.63 -20.34
CA ASP A 81 7.83 8.45 -21.54
C ASP A 81 6.65 9.44 -21.38
N ALA A 82 5.60 9.05 -20.66
CA ALA A 82 4.43 9.89 -20.42
C ALA A 82 4.72 11.05 -19.46
N PHE A 83 5.49 10.83 -18.39
CA PHE A 83 5.68 11.82 -17.32
C PHE A 83 7.04 12.51 -17.36
N GLY A 84 8.03 11.93 -18.04
CA GLY A 84 9.40 12.44 -18.14
C GLY A 84 10.26 12.27 -16.89
N GLU A 85 9.68 11.79 -15.77
CA GLU A 85 10.34 11.63 -14.48
C GLU A 85 10.04 10.26 -13.87
N GLU A 86 11.07 9.52 -13.45
CA GLU A 86 10.95 8.12 -13.03
C GLU A 86 10.12 7.93 -11.74
N GLU A 87 10.31 8.80 -10.76
CA GLU A 87 9.60 8.75 -9.47
C GLU A 87 8.09 9.00 -9.67
N LEU A 88 7.73 10.04 -10.43
CA LEU A 88 6.35 10.35 -10.78
C LEU A 88 5.72 9.26 -11.67
N ALA A 89 6.49 8.74 -12.63
CA ALA A 89 6.06 7.62 -13.46
C ALA A 89 5.75 6.39 -12.60
N PHE A 90 6.55 6.11 -11.57
CA PHE A 90 6.32 4.99 -10.66
C PHE A 90 5.05 5.20 -9.83
N GLU A 91 4.86 6.38 -9.23
CA GLU A 91 3.63 6.70 -8.48
C GLU A 91 2.39 6.52 -9.35
N LYS A 92 2.42 6.99 -10.60
CA LYS A 92 1.31 6.88 -11.55
C LYS A 92 1.08 5.46 -12.05
N ALA A 93 2.15 4.69 -12.29
CA ALA A 93 2.06 3.28 -12.66
C ALA A 93 1.50 2.44 -11.50
N PHE A 94 1.94 2.71 -10.27
CA PHE A 94 1.41 2.07 -9.06
C PHE A 94 -0.06 2.45 -8.81
N GLN A 95 -0.42 3.72 -9.01
CA GLN A 95 -1.80 4.17 -8.97
C GLN A 95 -2.68 3.45 -10.00
N ALA A 96 -2.17 3.24 -11.22
CA ALA A 96 -2.85 2.49 -12.25
C ALA A 96 -2.96 1.00 -11.93
N LEU A 97 -1.93 0.38 -11.34
CA LEU A 97 -1.93 -1.01 -10.90
C LEU A 97 -3.06 -1.30 -9.91
N LEU A 98 -3.30 -0.36 -8.99
CA LEU A 98 -4.35 -0.48 -7.99
C LEU A 98 -5.72 -0.07 -8.53
N ASN A 99 -5.79 0.85 -9.50
CA ASN A 99 -7.05 1.27 -10.11
C ASN A 99 -7.50 0.46 -11.33
N SER A 100 -6.64 -0.43 -11.84
CA SER A 100 -6.97 -1.39 -12.89
C SER A 100 -7.38 -2.75 -12.30
N GLY A 101 -8.37 -3.39 -12.94
CA GLY A 101 -8.76 -4.76 -12.64
C GLY A 101 -7.88 -5.81 -13.29
N ASP A 102 -7.15 -5.41 -14.35
CA ASP A 102 -6.63 -6.35 -15.36
C ASP A 102 -5.17 -6.76 -15.13
N TYR A 103 -4.43 -6.03 -14.28
CA TYR A 103 -3.01 -6.27 -14.05
C TYR A 103 -2.72 -6.71 -12.63
N ASP A 104 -1.94 -7.78 -12.46
CA ASP A 104 -1.50 -8.30 -11.17
C ASP A 104 -0.08 -7.84 -10.78
N ALA A 105 0.69 -7.32 -11.73
CA ALA A 105 2.07 -6.89 -11.51
C ALA A 105 2.47 -5.66 -12.34
N LEU A 106 3.22 -4.75 -11.71
CA LEU A 106 4.03 -3.73 -12.36
C LEU A 106 5.46 -4.26 -12.53
N ASP A 107 5.87 -4.44 -13.79
CA ASP A 107 7.24 -4.79 -14.17
C ASP A 107 8.04 -3.51 -14.44
N LEU A 108 9.11 -3.31 -13.67
CA LEU A 108 9.99 -2.13 -13.79
C LEU A 108 11.03 -2.29 -14.92
N GLY A 109 11.11 -3.45 -15.58
CA GLY A 109 11.90 -3.62 -16.81
C GLY A 109 13.42 -3.48 -16.63
N GLY A 110 13.94 -3.78 -15.45
CA GLY A 110 15.35 -3.64 -15.08
C GLY A 110 15.79 -2.21 -14.77
N ARG A 111 14.84 -1.27 -14.62
CA ARG A 111 15.14 0.13 -14.32
C ARG A 111 15.58 0.30 -12.87
N THR A 112 16.48 1.27 -12.67
CA THR A 112 16.89 1.76 -11.36
C THR A 112 16.25 3.11 -11.14
N ILE A 113 15.40 3.23 -10.11
CA ILE A 113 14.60 4.42 -9.82
C ILE A 113 15.22 5.15 -8.63
N GLY A 114 15.64 6.40 -8.87
CA GLY A 114 16.17 7.24 -7.80
C GLY A 114 15.08 8.03 -7.10
N VAL A 115 14.86 7.73 -5.83
CA VAL A 115 13.80 8.32 -5.00
C VAL A 115 14.35 9.48 -4.19
N ASN A 116 13.66 10.61 -4.19
CA ASN A 116 14.09 11.81 -3.48
C ASN A 116 13.65 11.85 -2.01
N ALA A 117 12.52 11.23 -1.67
CA ALA A 117 11.99 11.16 -0.31
C ALA A 117 11.09 9.92 -0.17
N PRO A 118 10.72 9.49 1.05
CA PRO A 118 9.68 8.48 1.23
C PRO A 118 8.44 8.71 0.35
N ILE A 119 8.06 7.69 -0.40
CA ILE A 119 6.84 7.71 -1.22
C ILE A 119 5.69 7.16 -0.38
N ASP A 120 4.73 8.01 -0.04
CA ASP A 120 3.46 7.56 0.54
C ASP A 120 2.59 6.93 -0.57
N LEU A 121 2.53 5.60 -0.55
CA LEU A 121 1.82 4.84 -1.56
C LEU A 121 0.30 4.93 -1.42
N GLN A 122 -0.23 5.23 -0.24
CA GLN A 122 -1.66 5.52 -0.11
C GLN A 122 -1.97 6.88 -0.73
N LYS A 123 -1.11 7.89 -0.52
CA LYS A 123 -1.28 9.21 -1.15
C LYS A 123 -1.21 9.11 -2.67
N ALA A 124 -0.25 8.33 -3.19
CA ALA A 124 -0.17 8.00 -4.61
C ALA A 124 -1.44 7.33 -5.13
N VAL A 125 -2.16 6.57 -4.29
CA VAL A 125 -3.45 5.93 -4.61
C VAL A 125 -4.58 6.44 -3.73
N SER A 126 -4.69 7.77 -3.61
CA SER A 126 -5.70 8.43 -2.76
C SER A 126 -7.16 8.08 -3.08
N THR A 127 -7.40 7.41 -4.21
CA THR A 127 -8.68 6.83 -4.59
C THR A 127 -9.07 5.58 -3.79
N ARG A 128 -8.16 5.00 -3.00
CA ARG A 128 -8.38 3.75 -2.27
C ARG A 128 -7.78 3.80 -0.87
N GLN A 129 -8.55 3.35 0.12
CA GLN A 129 -8.11 3.24 1.51
C GLN A 129 -7.53 1.86 1.84
N GLY A 130 -7.90 0.83 1.08
CA GLY A 130 -7.37 -0.52 1.21
C GLY A 130 -7.46 -1.27 -0.12
N TYR A 131 -6.65 -2.32 -0.26
CA TYR A 131 -6.69 -3.14 -1.46
C TYR A 131 -6.47 -4.62 -1.14
N ALA A 132 -7.52 -5.40 -1.37
CA ALA A 132 -7.61 -6.81 -0.98
C ALA A 132 -7.14 -7.80 -2.06
N VAL A 133 -6.53 -7.32 -3.15
CA VAL A 133 -5.99 -8.17 -4.21
C VAL A 133 -4.49 -7.98 -4.30
N ARG A 134 -3.74 -9.09 -4.40
CA ARG A 134 -2.30 -9.05 -4.55
C ARG A 134 -1.91 -8.22 -5.77
N ARG A 135 -0.92 -7.36 -5.56
CA ARG A 135 -0.19 -6.65 -6.61
C ARG A 135 1.31 -6.84 -6.38
N VAL A 136 2.06 -6.94 -7.47
CA VAL A 136 3.50 -7.18 -7.42
C VAL A 136 4.23 -6.03 -8.09
N ILE A 137 5.26 -5.50 -7.44
CA ILE A 137 6.29 -4.68 -8.11
C ILE A 137 7.50 -5.60 -8.30
N ARG A 138 8.03 -5.71 -9.52
CA ARG A 138 9.12 -6.64 -9.82
C ARG A 138 10.11 -6.08 -10.83
N ASN A 139 11.27 -6.74 -10.90
CA ASN A 139 12.33 -6.50 -11.91
C ASN A 139 12.82 -5.04 -11.95
N GLY A 140 13.10 -4.42 -10.82
CA GLY A 140 13.74 -3.12 -10.77
C GLY A 140 14.44 -2.89 -9.46
N GLU A 141 15.10 -1.75 -9.35
CA GLU A 141 15.82 -1.31 -8.16
C GLU A 141 15.32 0.07 -7.76
N PHE A 142 15.22 0.32 -6.45
CA PHE A 142 15.05 1.67 -5.93
C PHE A 142 16.28 2.04 -5.10
N TYR A 143 16.73 3.29 -5.23
CA TYR A 143 17.78 3.83 -4.37
C TYR A 143 17.38 5.19 -3.81
N ALA A 144 17.82 5.45 -2.58
CA ALA A 144 17.63 6.74 -1.93
C ALA A 144 18.66 7.73 -2.46
N ARG A 145 18.21 8.85 -3.02
CA ARG A 145 19.11 9.96 -3.38
C ARG A 145 19.60 10.63 -2.10
N HIS A 146 20.88 10.95 -2.03
CA HIS A 146 21.45 11.60 -0.86
C HIS A 146 20.91 13.03 -0.70
N ASN A 147 20.10 13.26 0.34
CA ASN A 147 19.55 14.55 0.75
C ASN A 147 18.99 14.45 2.19
N THR A 148 18.47 15.55 2.72
CA THR A 148 17.92 15.62 4.08
C THR A 148 16.53 15.02 4.26
N ALA A 149 15.83 14.65 3.18
CA ALA A 149 14.49 14.07 3.27
C ALA A 149 14.47 12.64 3.85
N TRP A 150 15.65 12.00 3.92
CA TRP A 150 15.85 10.68 4.49
C TRP A 150 16.24 10.69 5.98
N GLU A 151 16.46 11.87 6.56
CA GLU A 151 16.71 11.99 8.00
C GLU A 151 15.44 11.70 8.79
N ASN A 152 15.56 10.96 9.89
CA ASN A 152 14.40 10.62 10.73
C ASN A 152 13.76 11.88 11.34
N ASP A 153 12.43 11.89 11.45
CA ASP A 153 11.78 12.94 12.24
C ASP A 153 11.82 12.53 13.71
N ILE A 154 12.56 13.28 14.52
CA ILE A 154 12.68 13.04 15.95
C ILE A 154 11.94 14.15 16.69
N VAL A 155 10.97 13.77 17.51
CA VAL A 155 10.20 14.68 18.36
C VAL A 155 10.36 14.27 19.81
N ILE A 156 10.96 15.14 20.60
CA ILE A 156 10.95 15.01 22.06
C ILE A 156 9.73 15.78 22.56
N SER A 157 8.84 15.06 23.23
CA SER A 157 7.58 15.61 23.73
C SER A 157 7.35 15.23 25.18
N ARG A 158 6.95 16.23 25.97
CA ARG A 158 6.53 16.02 27.34
C ARG A 158 5.09 15.51 27.35
N GLY A 159 4.85 14.38 28.02
CA GLY A 159 3.53 13.77 28.15
C GLY A 159 3.35 13.10 29.52
N THR A 160 2.12 12.72 29.83
CA THR A 160 1.74 12.08 31.10
C THR A 160 1.28 10.65 30.84
N TYR A 161 1.81 9.70 31.59
CA TYR A 161 1.37 8.31 31.59
C TYR A 161 0.66 7.97 32.91
N ALA A 162 -0.44 7.22 32.83
CA ALA A 162 -1.18 6.74 33.99
C ALA A 162 -1.46 5.24 33.87
N PRO A 163 -1.06 4.40 34.85
CA PRO A 163 -1.33 2.95 34.81
C PRO A 163 -2.83 2.59 34.74
N SER A 164 -3.71 3.51 35.14
CA SER A 164 -5.17 3.36 35.06
C SER A 164 -5.69 3.35 33.61
N ASN A 165 -4.97 3.95 32.66
CA ASN A 165 -5.18 3.78 31.23
C ASN A 165 -3.84 3.45 30.56
N PRO A 166 -3.42 2.19 30.61
CA PRO A 166 -2.03 1.80 30.38
C PRO A 166 -1.59 1.90 28.91
N LYS A 167 -2.48 2.21 27.95
CA LYS A 167 -2.10 2.37 26.54
C LYS A 167 -2.20 3.81 26.04
N THR A 168 -2.38 4.79 26.93
CA THR A 168 -2.55 6.19 26.51
C THR A 168 -1.51 7.10 27.17
N LEU A 169 -0.87 7.93 26.35
CA LEU A 169 -0.15 9.11 26.80
C LEU A 169 -1.07 10.31 26.68
N TYR A 170 -1.14 11.11 27.74
CA TYR A 170 -1.97 12.29 27.88
C TYR A 170 -1.16 13.57 27.85
N ASN A 171 -1.81 14.70 27.54
CA ASN A 171 -1.20 16.03 27.57
C ASN A 171 0.13 16.06 26.80
N VAL A 172 0.19 15.38 25.67
CA VAL A 172 1.40 15.24 24.87
C VAL A 172 1.66 16.57 24.17
N ASN A 173 2.73 17.25 24.56
CA ASN A 173 3.10 18.54 24.00
C ASN A 173 3.50 18.40 22.52
N ASN A 174 3.25 19.43 21.70
CA ASN A 174 3.62 19.41 20.28
C ASN A 174 3.13 18.17 19.52
N ILE A 175 2.00 17.59 19.94
CA ILE A 175 1.46 16.34 19.39
C ILE A 175 1.26 16.38 17.87
N ALA A 176 0.99 17.57 17.31
CA ALA A 176 0.84 17.77 15.87
C ALA A 176 2.10 17.41 15.04
N ASN A 177 3.27 17.32 15.68
CA ASN A 177 4.51 16.91 15.02
C ASN A 177 4.80 15.41 15.17
N ILE A 178 4.03 14.69 16.00
CA ILE A 178 4.20 13.25 16.23
C ILE A 178 3.37 12.49 15.20
N GLN A 179 3.98 11.48 14.58
CA GLN A 179 3.31 10.65 13.58
C GLN A 179 2.97 9.28 14.17
N ALA A 180 1.81 8.74 13.82
CA ALA A 180 1.48 7.34 14.13
C ALA A 180 2.51 6.38 13.51
N GLY A 181 2.72 5.24 14.15
CA GLY A 181 3.79 4.29 13.85
C GLY A 181 5.17 4.70 14.35
N SER A 182 5.32 5.84 15.03
CA SER A 182 6.60 6.21 15.64
C SER A 182 6.90 5.30 16.85
N PRO A 183 8.10 4.70 16.94
CA PRO A 183 8.59 4.10 18.17
C PRO A 183 8.70 5.19 19.24
N VAL A 184 8.39 4.81 20.47
CA VAL A 184 8.44 5.67 21.64
C VAL A 184 9.59 5.20 22.51
N GLU A 185 10.39 6.13 22.99
CA GLU A 185 11.49 5.89 23.93
C GLU A 185 11.35 6.84 25.13
N GLY A 186 11.80 6.40 26.30
CA GLY A 186 11.69 7.18 27.53
C GLY A 186 11.91 6.30 28.77
N ASN A 187 11.93 6.91 29.96
CA ASN A 187 12.05 6.13 31.18
C ASN A 187 10.81 5.24 31.34
N GLY A 188 11.05 3.96 31.55
CA GLY A 188 9.99 2.98 31.69
C GLY A 188 9.31 2.52 30.39
N VAL A 189 9.83 2.95 29.23
CA VAL A 189 9.33 2.48 27.94
C VAL A 189 10.00 1.15 27.58
N GLY A 190 9.17 0.15 27.26
CA GLY A 190 9.64 -1.16 26.82
C GLY A 190 10.28 -1.12 25.42
N ARG A 191 10.82 -2.27 24.99
CA ARG A 191 11.26 -2.43 23.59
C ARG A 191 10.03 -2.50 22.69
N GLU A 192 10.14 -1.99 21.47
CA GLU A 192 9.08 -2.11 20.45
C GLU A 192 7.73 -1.51 20.89
N ILE A 193 7.78 -0.41 21.66
CA ILE A 193 6.59 0.40 21.95
C ILE A 193 6.44 1.44 20.85
N TYR A 194 5.25 1.51 20.25
CA TYR A 194 4.95 2.43 19.17
C TYR A 194 3.69 3.22 19.48
N ALA A 195 3.60 4.46 18.97
CA ALA A 195 2.37 5.22 18.94
C ALA A 195 1.47 4.67 17.82
N THR A 196 0.41 3.93 18.15
CA THR A 196 -0.53 3.38 17.17
C THR A 196 -1.46 4.43 16.58
N SER A 197 -1.76 5.48 17.35
CA SER A 197 -2.55 6.62 16.89
C SER A 197 -2.15 7.88 17.64
N VAL A 198 -2.42 9.02 17.02
CA VAL A 198 -2.12 10.36 17.54
C VAL A 198 -3.37 11.21 17.31
N ASP A 199 -3.99 11.68 18.39
CA ASP A 199 -5.14 12.59 18.34
C ASP A 199 -4.71 14.00 18.73
N ILE A 200 -4.62 14.85 17.73
CA ILE A 200 -4.18 16.25 17.87
C ILE A 200 -5.16 17.06 18.72
N ASN A 201 -6.46 16.73 18.71
CA ASN A 201 -7.48 17.51 19.39
C ASN A 201 -7.49 17.25 20.89
N SER A 202 -7.33 15.98 21.30
CA SER A 202 -7.27 15.59 22.71
C SER A 202 -5.87 15.73 23.31
N GLY A 203 -4.83 15.80 22.49
CA GLY A 203 -3.45 15.78 23.00
C GLY A 203 -3.04 14.39 23.48
N GLU A 204 -3.62 13.34 22.90
CA GLU A 204 -3.41 11.95 23.33
C GLU A 204 -2.74 11.10 22.24
N ALA A 205 -1.80 10.26 22.64
CA ALA A 205 -1.23 9.22 21.79
C ALA A 205 -1.57 7.84 22.36
N THR A 206 -2.05 6.94 21.51
CA THR A 206 -2.29 5.54 21.90
C THR A 206 -1.04 4.71 21.61
N LEU A 207 -0.67 3.84 22.54
CA LEU A 207 0.51 2.99 22.48
C LEU A 207 0.15 1.55 22.13
N THR A 208 1.11 0.82 21.56
CA THR A 208 0.96 -0.62 21.30
C THR A 208 0.72 -1.40 22.60
N GLU A 209 1.48 -1.10 23.65
CA GLU A 209 1.44 -1.80 24.94
C GLU A 209 1.67 -0.88 26.12
N ALA A 210 1.48 -1.44 27.33
CA ALA A 210 1.71 -0.75 28.58
C ALA A 210 3.18 -0.40 28.84
N LEU A 211 3.39 0.74 29.50
CA LEU A 211 4.71 1.16 29.99
C LEU A 211 4.94 0.65 31.41
N TYR A 212 6.21 0.51 31.79
CA TYR A 212 6.65 -0.01 33.09
C TYR A 212 7.36 1.08 33.88
N ASP A 213 6.93 1.41 35.10
CA ASP A 213 7.60 2.43 35.92
C ASP A 213 7.75 3.81 35.22
N ALA A 214 6.70 4.19 34.50
CA ALA A 214 6.65 5.43 33.71
C ALA A 214 5.58 6.42 34.22
N GLU A 215 4.94 6.14 35.37
CA GLU A 215 3.81 6.92 35.91
C GLU A 215 4.19 8.39 36.13
N GLY A 216 3.30 9.29 35.71
CA GLY A 216 3.49 10.74 35.81
C GLY A 216 3.96 11.37 34.51
N THR A 217 4.48 12.60 34.61
CA THR A 217 4.82 13.44 33.46
C THR A 217 6.32 13.45 33.19
N GLN A 218 6.72 13.05 31.99
CA GLN A 218 8.11 12.99 31.56
C GLN A 218 8.25 13.28 30.06
N ASP A 219 9.49 13.35 29.60
CA ASP A 219 9.78 13.52 28.18
C ASP A 219 9.88 12.15 27.51
N PHE A 220 9.16 12.00 26.40
CA PHE A 220 9.19 10.84 25.52
C PHE A 220 9.78 11.25 24.18
N THR A 221 10.59 10.38 23.59
CA THR A 221 11.15 10.57 22.25
C THR A 221 10.38 9.74 21.26
N PHE A 222 9.89 10.37 20.20
CA PHE A 222 9.18 9.75 19.09
C PHE A 222 10.06 9.84 17.84
N THR A 223 10.37 8.72 17.20
CA THR A 223 11.30 8.69 16.05
C THR A 223 10.63 8.14 14.79
N ARG A 224 10.08 8.99 13.93
CA ARG A 224 9.54 8.52 12.64
C ARG A 224 10.67 8.17 11.68
N PHE A 225 10.86 6.87 11.45
CA PHE A 225 11.76 6.37 10.42
C PHE A 225 11.25 6.68 9.01
N LYS A 226 12.20 6.87 8.08
CA LYS A 226 11.92 7.12 6.67
C LYS A 226 11.93 5.81 5.88
N TYR A 227 10.80 5.46 5.28
CA TYR A 227 10.65 4.27 4.45
C TYR A 227 10.54 4.67 2.99
N MET A 228 11.34 4.04 2.12
CA MET A 228 11.35 4.39 0.69
C MET A 228 9.98 4.22 0.02
N LEU A 229 9.31 3.12 0.34
CA LEU A 229 7.93 2.86 -0.02
C LEU A 229 7.14 2.77 1.28
N ASP A 230 6.43 3.84 1.63
CA ASP A 230 5.62 3.90 2.83
C ASP A 230 4.20 3.42 2.52
N PHE A 231 3.86 2.32 3.18
CA PHE A 231 2.58 1.63 3.07
C PHE A 231 1.71 1.82 4.31
N SER A 232 2.21 2.50 5.34
CA SER A 232 1.57 2.57 6.66
C SER A 232 0.24 3.34 6.68
N SER A 233 -0.02 4.15 5.64
CA SER A 233 -1.28 4.88 5.45
C SER A 233 -2.41 4.04 4.86
N PHE A 234 -2.18 2.78 4.45
CA PHE A 234 -3.26 1.89 4.00
C PHE A 234 -3.93 1.16 5.17
N ASP A 235 -5.26 1.10 5.16
CA ASP A 235 -6.05 0.35 6.17
C ASP A 235 -5.83 -1.16 6.07
N GLN A 236 -5.65 -1.66 4.85
CA GLN A 236 -5.42 -3.07 4.57
C GLN A 236 -4.58 -3.25 3.31
N LEU A 237 -3.48 -4.00 3.47
CA LEU A 237 -2.64 -4.45 2.38
C LEU A 237 -2.52 -5.97 2.39
N VAL A 238 -2.54 -6.55 1.19
CA VAL A 238 -2.40 -7.98 0.99
C VAL A 238 -0.96 -8.34 0.70
N ASN A 239 -0.36 -9.09 1.62
CA ASN A 239 0.85 -9.86 1.35
C ASN A 239 0.46 -11.22 0.75
N GLY A 240 1.26 -11.69 -0.21
CA GLY A 240 1.19 -12.98 -0.94
C GLY A 240 -0.14 -13.29 -1.63
N ASN A 241 -0.60 -14.55 -1.70
CA ASN A 241 -1.65 -14.94 -2.67
C ASN A 241 -3.03 -14.37 -2.29
N THR A 242 -3.88 -14.14 -3.29
CA THR A 242 -5.29 -13.79 -3.06
C THR A 242 -6.21 -14.92 -3.51
N PHE A 243 -7.00 -15.45 -2.59
CA PHE A 243 -8.08 -16.37 -2.89
C PHE A 243 -9.41 -15.62 -2.85
N ARG A 244 -10.20 -15.69 -3.92
CA ARG A 244 -11.44 -14.92 -4.05
C ARG A 244 -12.55 -15.75 -4.67
N ALA A 245 -13.70 -15.78 -4.02
CA ALA A 245 -14.95 -16.29 -4.59
C ALA A 245 -15.81 -15.14 -5.12
N ILE A 246 -16.25 -15.23 -6.39
CA ILE A 246 -16.97 -14.16 -7.10
C ILE A 246 -18.50 -14.35 -7.00
N ASN A 247 -18.97 -15.57 -6.72
CA ASN A 247 -20.40 -15.93 -6.69
C ASN A 247 -20.80 -16.54 -5.34
N GLY A 248 -20.74 -15.73 -4.27
CA GLY A 248 -21.03 -16.17 -2.91
C GLY A 248 -19.80 -16.62 -2.14
N ALA A 249 -19.97 -16.81 -0.82
CA ALA A 249 -18.90 -17.29 0.04
C ALA A 249 -18.71 -18.81 -0.11
N ILE A 250 -17.46 -19.25 -0.05
CA ILE A 250 -17.11 -20.67 0.09
C ILE A 250 -16.50 -20.92 1.46
N ASP A 251 -16.63 -22.13 1.99
CA ASP A 251 -16.23 -22.41 3.36
C ASP A 251 -14.71 -22.34 3.57
N ARG A 252 -13.92 -22.97 2.70
CA ARG A 252 -12.44 -23.01 2.76
C ARG A 252 -11.82 -23.04 1.36
N ILE A 253 -10.54 -22.69 1.29
CA ILE A 253 -9.69 -22.72 0.08
C ILE A 253 -8.93 -24.03 -0.09
N GLU A 254 -8.91 -24.87 0.93
CA GLU A 254 -8.33 -26.20 0.93
C GLU A 254 -9.21 -27.16 1.72
N ALA A 255 -9.07 -28.46 1.43
CA ALA A 255 -9.59 -29.56 2.24
C ALA A 255 -8.84 -30.83 1.85
N VAL A 256 -8.80 -31.79 2.78
CA VAL A 256 -8.37 -33.17 2.48
C VAL A 256 -9.61 -34.03 2.37
N ASP A 257 -9.83 -34.61 1.18
CA ASP A 257 -10.87 -35.64 1.01
C ASP A 257 -10.36 -36.97 1.58
N THR A 258 -10.91 -37.34 2.72
CA THR A 258 -10.54 -38.57 3.44
C THR A 258 -11.44 -39.76 3.08
N SER A 259 -12.32 -39.63 2.09
CA SER A 259 -13.28 -40.67 1.70
C SER A 259 -12.65 -41.95 1.15
N LEU A 260 -11.42 -41.87 0.62
CA LEU A 260 -10.67 -43.00 0.08
C LEU A 260 -9.45 -43.36 0.94
N SER A 261 -8.64 -42.36 1.29
CA SER A 261 -7.48 -42.51 2.16
C SER A 261 -7.07 -41.15 2.71
N ASP A 262 -6.71 -41.10 3.99
CA ASP A 262 -6.19 -39.88 4.60
C ASP A 262 -4.72 -39.63 4.22
N LEU A 263 -4.26 -38.41 4.43
CA LEU A 263 -2.88 -38.03 4.26
C LEU A 263 -2.03 -38.55 5.44
N ASP A 264 -0.83 -39.05 5.14
CA ASP A 264 0.16 -39.42 6.16
C ASP A 264 0.74 -38.15 6.79
N ARG A 265 0.19 -37.78 7.96
CA ARG A 265 0.53 -36.52 8.64
C ARG A 265 1.96 -36.47 9.19
N GLU A 266 2.62 -37.62 9.33
CA GLU A 266 4.01 -37.70 9.80
C GLU A 266 5.02 -37.38 8.69
N ARG A 267 4.58 -37.31 7.43
CA ARG A 267 5.44 -36.98 6.29
C ARG A 267 5.42 -35.51 5.90
N PHE A 268 4.57 -34.68 6.51
CA PHE A 268 4.58 -33.24 6.26
C PHE A 268 5.63 -32.56 7.13
N PHE A 269 6.65 -32.00 6.48
CA PHE A 269 7.60 -31.10 7.13
C PHE A 269 7.69 -29.81 6.30
N GLN A 270 7.86 -28.67 7.00
CA GLN A 270 8.10 -27.35 6.39
C GLN A 270 7.00 -26.82 5.45
N ILE A 271 5.73 -27.18 5.66
CA ILE A 271 4.64 -26.52 4.94
C ILE A 271 4.46 -25.09 5.46
N GLN A 272 4.59 -24.12 4.58
CA GLN A 272 4.32 -22.71 4.86
C GLN A 272 2.98 -22.30 4.22
N PHE A 273 2.07 -21.74 5.01
CA PHE A 273 0.79 -21.22 4.54
C PHE A 273 0.59 -19.82 5.11
N GLN A 274 1.33 -18.86 4.57
CA GLN A 274 1.48 -17.53 5.16
C GLN A 274 1.37 -16.45 4.10
N GLY A 275 0.99 -15.23 4.54
CA GLY A 275 0.83 -14.10 3.63
C GLY A 275 -0.16 -14.44 2.51
N ASN A 276 -1.35 -14.90 2.84
CA ASN A 276 -2.44 -15.04 1.87
C ASN A 276 -3.60 -14.18 2.34
N ASN A 277 -4.29 -13.53 1.42
CA ASN A 277 -5.54 -12.85 1.68
C ASN A 277 -6.71 -13.64 1.10
N SER A 278 -7.82 -13.65 1.82
CA SER A 278 -9.02 -14.39 1.44
C SER A 278 -10.22 -13.45 1.37
N ASN A 279 -10.92 -13.46 0.25
CA ASN A 279 -12.12 -12.66 0.01
C ASN A 279 -13.31 -13.60 -0.29
N ASN A 280 -14.40 -13.47 0.47
CA ASN A 280 -15.54 -14.40 0.45
C ASN A 280 -15.14 -15.86 0.75
N ILE A 281 -14.21 -16.06 1.69
CA ILE A 281 -13.85 -17.37 2.25
C ILE A 281 -14.15 -17.34 3.75
N THR A 282 -14.93 -18.30 4.25
CA THR A 282 -15.37 -18.33 5.66
C THR A 282 -14.24 -18.65 6.63
N THR A 283 -13.51 -19.74 6.39
CA THR A 283 -12.42 -20.20 7.25
C THR A 283 -11.08 -19.96 6.57
N GLN A 284 -10.30 -19.05 7.16
CA GLN A 284 -9.01 -18.60 6.61
C GLN A 284 -7.85 -19.32 7.31
N SER A 285 -7.27 -20.27 6.59
CA SER A 285 -6.16 -21.10 7.07
C SER A 285 -4.83 -20.33 7.07
N ALA A 286 -3.98 -20.60 8.07
CA ALA A 286 -2.64 -19.99 8.21
C ALA A 286 -1.66 -20.98 8.87
N ASN A 287 -0.39 -20.96 8.43
CA ASN A 287 0.72 -21.66 9.06
C ASN A 287 2.00 -20.80 8.91
N HIS A 288 2.53 -20.20 9.98
CA HIS A 288 2.12 -20.36 11.39
C HIS A 288 0.76 -19.71 11.73
N LEU A 289 -0.08 -20.42 12.47
CA LEU A 289 -1.35 -19.90 12.99
C LEU A 289 -1.11 -19.13 14.29
N ARG A 290 -1.59 -17.88 14.37
CA ARG A 290 -1.57 -17.06 15.58
C ARG A 290 -2.99 -16.89 16.12
N LEU A 291 -3.19 -17.17 17.40
CA LEU A 291 -4.47 -17.07 18.09
C LEU A 291 -4.29 -16.32 19.42
N THR A 292 -5.27 -15.51 19.78
CA THR A 292 -5.36 -14.90 21.11
C THR A 292 -6.23 -15.78 21.99
N HIS A 293 -5.70 -16.18 23.16
CA HIS A 293 -6.41 -17.00 24.13
C HIS A 293 -6.49 -16.26 25.47
N HIS A 294 -7.69 -16.17 26.04
CA HIS A 294 -7.92 -15.57 27.36
C HIS A 294 -8.13 -16.68 28.40
N GLN A 295 -7.39 -16.60 29.51
CA GLN A 295 -7.58 -17.49 30.67
C GLN A 295 -7.86 -16.70 31.93
N ASN A 296 -8.89 -17.14 32.67
CA ASN A 296 -9.39 -16.44 33.85
C ASN A 296 -8.79 -16.96 35.16
N SER A 297 -8.09 -18.11 35.13
CA SER A 297 -7.47 -18.71 36.31
C SER A 297 -6.19 -19.47 35.95
N ALA A 298 -5.29 -19.64 36.92
CA ALA A 298 -4.05 -20.37 36.72
C ALA A 298 -4.34 -21.84 36.40
N ALA A 299 -3.75 -22.35 35.31
CA ALA A 299 -3.91 -23.73 34.86
C ALA A 299 -2.56 -24.29 34.40
N THR A 300 -2.35 -25.58 34.65
CA THR A 300 -1.15 -26.34 34.24
C THR A 300 -1.26 -26.95 32.83
N LEU A 301 -2.46 -26.98 32.26
CA LEU A 301 -2.74 -27.43 30.90
C LEU A 301 -3.62 -26.38 30.20
N TRP A 302 -3.21 -25.97 28.99
CA TRP A 302 -4.00 -25.07 28.13
C TRP A 302 -4.46 -25.85 26.89
N THR A 303 -5.78 -25.91 26.69
CA THR A 303 -6.37 -26.43 25.46
C THR A 303 -6.82 -25.25 24.62
N ILE A 304 -6.21 -25.08 23.44
CA ILE A 304 -6.48 -23.98 22.53
C ILE A 304 -7.10 -24.58 21.27
N ASP A 305 -8.36 -24.22 20.99
CA ASP A 305 -9.01 -24.56 19.73
C ASP A 305 -8.35 -23.75 18.59
N THR A 306 -7.97 -24.42 17.51
CA THR A 306 -7.38 -23.77 16.34
C THR A 306 -8.41 -23.00 15.51
N ALA A 307 -9.69 -23.08 15.88
CA ALA A 307 -10.84 -22.59 15.12
C ALA A 307 -10.86 -23.14 13.69
N GLN A 308 -10.30 -24.34 13.50
CA GLN A 308 -10.08 -24.97 12.20
C GLN A 308 -9.25 -24.12 11.22
N ARG A 309 -8.38 -23.22 11.71
CA ARG A 309 -7.56 -22.33 10.89
C ARG A 309 -6.15 -22.84 10.60
N LEU A 310 -5.82 -24.06 10.98
CA LEU A 310 -4.64 -24.74 10.45
C LEU A 310 -4.98 -25.31 9.06
N PRO A 311 -4.03 -25.31 8.11
CA PRO A 311 -4.25 -25.94 6.80
C PRO A 311 -4.42 -27.46 6.96
N PHE A 312 -5.35 -28.03 6.18
CA PHE A 312 -5.63 -29.47 6.06
C PHE A 312 -6.35 -30.12 7.25
#